data_AF-A0A661XUN9-F1
#
_entry.id   AF-A0A661XUN9-F1
#
_cell.length_a   1.000
_cell.length_b   1.000
_cell.length_c   1.000
_cell.angle_alpha   90.00
_cell.angle_beta   90.00
_cell.angle_gamma   90.00
#
_symmetry.space_group_name_H-M   'P 1'
#
loop_
_entity.id
_entity.type
_entity.pdbx_description
1 polymer ?
#
loop_
_entity_poly.entity_id
_entity_poly.type
_entity_poly.pdbx_seq_one_letter_code
_entity_poly.pdbx_strand_id
1 'polypeptide(L)'
;MKSISILASFLFASFLFAVLSCNTSITLPVDGKSDLIRINQLGYYPASSKEFVAVDSDAESFQLVDEKGKVHFEGTLVGNGTWEASGEKVSLGDFSQFKTPGTYMIFIAPDMISYPFEIMDKVHLEALNASIKSFYFQRASMPIEEQYGGVYQRASGHPDDKCTFHPATGQGEGMLSSPGGWYDAGDY
;
A
#
# COMPACT_ATOMS: atom_id res chain seq x y z
N MET A 1 -50.24 -43.65 -21.19
CA MET A 1 -48.79 -43.57 -20.91
C MET A 1 -48.02 -43.67 -22.21
N LYS A 2 -47.41 -42.56 -22.66
CA LYS A 2 -46.11 -42.46 -23.35
C LYS A 2 -45.93 -41.00 -23.78
N SER A 3 -44.94 -40.34 -23.18
CA SER A 3 -44.56 -38.96 -23.41
C SER A 3 -43.83 -38.81 -24.74
N ILE A 4 -43.99 -37.65 -25.39
CA ILE A 4 -43.20 -37.22 -26.53
C ILE A 4 -42.20 -36.17 -26.00
N SER A 5 -40.90 -36.47 -26.12
CA SER A 5 -39.81 -35.58 -25.72
C SER A 5 -39.48 -34.58 -26.83
N ILE A 6 -39.46 -33.29 -26.50
CA ILE A 6 -38.98 -32.21 -27.37
C ILE A 6 -37.47 -32.06 -27.15
N LEU A 7 -36.67 -32.28 -28.20
CA LEU A 7 -35.24 -31.96 -28.21
C LEU A 7 -35.07 -30.47 -28.57
N ALA A 8 -34.58 -29.66 -27.64
CA ALA A 8 -34.12 -28.30 -27.90
C ALA A 8 -32.65 -28.33 -28.32
N SER A 9 -32.35 -27.86 -29.54
CA SER A 9 -30.99 -27.68 -30.02
C SER A 9 -30.45 -26.33 -29.52
N PHE A 10 -29.42 -26.36 -28.67
CA PHE A 10 -28.67 -25.16 -28.30
C PHE A 10 -27.53 -24.93 -29.29
N LEU A 11 -27.63 -23.88 -30.11
CA LEU A 11 -26.49 -23.35 -30.87
C LEU A 11 -25.59 -22.57 -29.91
N PHE A 12 -24.39 -23.10 -29.65
CA PHE A 12 -23.32 -22.37 -28.96
C PHE A 12 -22.56 -21.52 -29.99
N ALA A 13 -22.84 -20.22 -30.05
CA ALA A 13 -22.06 -19.29 -30.86
C ALA A 13 -20.77 -18.95 -30.09
N SER A 14 -19.64 -19.50 -30.54
CA SER A 14 -18.31 -19.13 -30.05
C SER A 14 -17.92 -17.77 -30.64
N PHE A 15 -17.94 -16.71 -29.82
CA PHE A 15 -17.42 -15.41 -30.18
C PHE A 15 -15.90 -15.42 -29.96
N LEU A 16 -15.14 -15.49 -31.06
CA LEU A 16 -13.69 -15.39 -31.04
C LEU A 16 -13.30 -13.91 -30.85
N PHE A 17 -13.04 -13.51 -29.60
CA PHE A 17 -12.44 -12.21 -29.30
C PHE A 17 -10.96 -12.22 -29.72
N ALA A 18 -10.67 -11.67 -30.90
CA ALA A 18 -9.31 -11.37 -31.30
C ALA A 18 -8.79 -10.20 -30.45
N VAL A 19 -7.94 -10.49 -29.46
CA VAL A 19 -7.24 -9.47 -28.68
C VAL A 19 -6.13 -8.90 -29.58
N LEU A 20 -6.46 -7.86 -30.34
CA LEU A 20 -5.45 -6.98 -30.94
C LEU A 20 -4.71 -6.29 -29.78
N SER A 21 -3.56 -6.83 -29.38
CA SER A 21 -2.62 -6.14 -28.50
C SER A 21 -2.08 -4.93 -29.26
N CYS A 22 -2.75 -3.79 -29.11
CA CYS A 22 -2.21 -2.51 -29.53
C CYS A 22 -0.99 -2.23 -28.64
N ASN A 23 0.22 -2.31 -29.20
CA ASN A 23 1.45 -1.95 -28.49
C ASN A 23 1.55 -0.43 -28.40
N THR A 24 0.61 0.19 -27.69
CA THR A 24 0.63 1.62 -27.41
C THR A 24 1.74 1.89 -26.39
N SER A 25 2.68 2.75 -26.77
CA SER A 25 3.71 3.25 -25.87
C SER A 25 3.61 4.77 -25.84
N ILE A 26 3.67 5.35 -24.65
CA ILE A 26 3.70 6.79 -24.43
C ILE A 26 5.12 7.23 -24.09
N THR A 27 5.44 8.48 -24.41
CA THR A 27 6.70 9.07 -23.95
C THR A 27 6.51 9.57 -22.52
N LEU A 28 7.23 8.96 -21.57
CA LEU A 28 7.19 9.39 -20.18
C LEU A 28 7.97 10.71 -20.02
N PRO A 29 7.50 11.65 -19.20
CA PRO A 29 8.26 12.84 -18.84
C PRO A 29 9.55 12.43 -18.09
N VAL A 30 10.67 13.07 -18.46
CA VAL A 30 12.03 12.76 -17.93
C VAL A 30 12.17 13.21 -16.46
N ASP A 31 11.47 14.27 -16.09
CA ASP A 31 11.27 14.76 -14.73
C ASP A 31 9.78 15.10 -14.58
N GLY A 32 9.17 14.79 -13.43
CA GLY A 32 7.79 15.20 -13.16
C GLY A 32 6.90 14.12 -12.57
N LYS A 33 7.30 13.52 -11.43
CA LYS A 33 6.34 12.81 -10.60
C LYS A 33 5.41 13.83 -9.96
N SER A 34 4.12 13.55 -9.98
CA SER A 34 3.10 14.43 -9.46
C SER A 34 2.60 13.91 -8.11
N ASP A 35 2.64 14.79 -7.10
CA ASP A 35 2.03 14.53 -5.80
C ASP A 35 0.49 14.60 -5.85
N LEU A 36 -0.07 15.00 -6.99
CA LEU A 36 -1.52 15.01 -7.26
C LEU A 36 -2.08 13.61 -7.54
N ILE A 37 -1.23 12.60 -7.70
CA ILE A 37 -1.67 11.20 -7.79
C ILE A 37 -1.24 10.44 -6.53
N ARG A 38 -2.21 10.10 -5.69
CA ARG A 38 -2.00 9.41 -4.42
C ARG A 38 -2.28 7.92 -4.57
N ILE A 39 -1.26 7.13 -4.33
CA ILE A 39 -1.22 5.67 -4.48
C ILE A 39 -0.70 5.02 -3.19
N ASN A 40 -0.88 3.72 -3.07
CA ASN A 40 -0.04 2.94 -2.17
C ASN A 40 1.37 2.85 -2.77
N GLN A 41 2.33 3.58 -2.19
CA GLN A 41 3.71 3.66 -2.70
C GLN A 41 4.50 2.35 -2.57
N LEU A 42 4.09 1.43 -1.68
CA LEU A 42 4.66 0.07 -1.68
C LEU A 42 4.08 -0.74 -2.84
N GLY A 43 2.76 -0.62 -3.04
CA GLY A 43 2.06 -1.27 -4.12
C GLY A 43 0.92 -2.19 -3.66
N TYR A 44 0.54 -3.11 -4.54
CA TYR A 44 -0.72 -3.85 -4.46
C TYR A 44 -0.53 -5.35 -4.71
N TYR A 45 -1.39 -6.19 -4.11
CA TYR A 45 -1.40 -7.61 -4.42
C TYR A 45 -2.13 -7.86 -5.76
N PRO A 46 -1.72 -8.86 -6.56
CA PRO A 46 -2.34 -9.17 -7.84
C PRO A 46 -3.87 -9.31 -7.78
N ALA A 47 -4.40 -9.93 -6.72
CA ALA A 47 -5.84 -10.19 -6.57
C ALA A 47 -6.57 -9.23 -5.62
N SER A 48 -5.93 -8.17 -5.11
CA SER A 48 -6.60 -7.18 -4.25
C SER A 48 -7.30 -6.08 -5.05
N SER A 49 -8.13 -5.31 -4.36
CA SER A 49 -8.54 -3.98 -4.82
C SER A 49 -7.32 -3.10 -5.03
N LYS A 50 -7.36 -2.27 -6.06
CA LYS A 50 -6.28 -1.35 -6.44
C LYS A 50 -6.91 -0.06 -6.93
N GLU A 51 -6.85 0.95 -6.08
CA GLU A 51 -7.39 2.27 -6.33
C GLU A 51 -6.31 3.32 -6.11
N PHE A 52 -6.49 4.45 -6.77
CA PHE A 52 -5.70 5.66 -6.54
C PHE A 52 -6.61 6.88 -6.56
N VAL A 53 -6.11 7.97 -5.96
CA VAL A 53 -6.81 9.27 -5.96
C VAL A 53 -6.03 10.23 -6.85
N ALA A 54 -6.72 10.83 -7.81
CA ALA A 54 -6.24 12.00 -8.54
C ALA A 54 -6.84 13.26 -7.93
N VAL A 55 -6.00 14.27 -7.67
CA VAL A 55 -6.38 15.55 -7.08
C VAL A 55 -6.40 16.62 -8.16
N ASP A 56 -7.42 17.48 -8.13
CA ASP A 56 -7.58 18.65 -9.01
C ASP A 56 -7.38 18.35 -10.51
N SER A 57 -7.84 17.18 -10.93
CA SER A 57 -7.79 16.74 -12.33
C SER A 57 -9.17 16.79 -12.98
N ASP A 58 -9.22 17.34 -14.19
CA ASP A 58 -10.40 17.30 -15.07
C ASP A 58 -10.32 16.15 -16.09
N ALA A 59 -9.33 15.25 -15.97
CA ALA A 59 -9.21 14.10 -16.85
C ALA A 59 -10.32 13.06 -16.58
N GLU A 60 -10.74 12.38 -17.65
CA GLU A 60 -11.79 11.36 -17.60
C GLU A 60 -11.23 9.93 -17.62
N SER A 61 -9.93 9.77 -17.89
CA SER A 61 -9.29 8.47 -18.03
C SER A 61 -7.87 8.47 -17.49
N PHE A 62 -7.33 7.28 -17.29
CA PHE A 62 -5.97 7.04 -16.87
C PHE A 62 -5.41 5.80 -17.56
N GLN A 63 -4.08 5.69 -17.55
CA GLN A 63 -3.34 4.56 -18.06
C GLN A 63 -2.42 4.01 -16.97
N LEU A 64 -2.26 2.69 -16.92
CA LEU A 64 -1.22 2.02 -16.17
C LEU A 64 -0.06 1.74 -17.13
N VAL A 65 1.11 2.29 -16.82
CA VAL A 65 2.28 2.23 -17.71
C VAL A 65 3.48 1.64 -16.98
N ASP A 66 4.34 0.92 -17.70
CA ASP A 66 5.63 0.49 -17.17
C ASP A 66 6.70 1.57 -17.35
N GLU A 67 7.92 1.32 -16.83
CA GLU A 67 9.05 2.25 -16.91
C GLU A 67 9.50 2.58 -18.36
N LYS A 68 9.10 1.75 -19.33
CA LYS A 68 9.39 1.96 -20.76
C LYS A 68 8.28 2.76 -21.44
N GLY A 69 7.26 3.17 -20.70
CA GLY A 69 6.08 3.88 -21.20
C GLY A 69 5.10 2.96 -21.94
N LYS A 70 5.25 1.64 -21.85
CA LYS A 70 4.27 0.73 -22.45
C LYS A 70 2.98 0.77 -21.64
N VAL A 71 1.85 0.93 -22.31
CA VAL A 71 0.52 0.88 -21.69
C VAL A 71 0.11 -0.57 -21.45
N HIS A 72 -0.27 -0.90 -20.22
CA HIS A 72 -0.71 -2.23 -19.81
C HIS A 72 -2.18 -2.30 -19.41
N PHE A 73 -2.76 -1.15 -19.04
CA PHE A 73 -4.17 -1.03 -18.69
C PHE A 73 -4.64 0.40 -18.96
N GLU A 74 -5.91 0.54 -19.35
CA GLU A 74 -6.58 1.83 -19.49
C GLU A 74 -7.88 1.77 -18.68
N GLY A 75 -8.20 2.84 -17.98
CA GLY A 75 -9.38 2.93 -17.14
C GLY A 75 -9.98 4.33 -17.13
N THR A 76 -11.18 4.45 -16.57
CA THR A 76 -11.87 5.73 -16.40
C THR A 76 -11.64 6.30 -15.03
N LEU A 77 -11.53 7.62 -14.93
CA LEU A 77 -11.59 8.34 -13.68
C LEU A 77 -13.04 8.64 -13.32
N VAL A 78 -13.40 8.37 -12.07
CA VAL A 78 -14.73 8.66 -11.53
C VAL A 78 -14.60 9.85 -10.57
N GLY A 79 -15.20 10.98 -10.92
CA GLY A 79 -15.23 12.15 -10.06
C GLY A 79 -15.95 11.87 -8.74
N ASN A 80 -15.35 12.27 -7.61
CA ASN A 80 -15.87 12.03 -6.26
C ASN A 80 -16.06 13.33 -5.45
N GLY A 81 -16.15 14.47 -6.15
CA GLY A 81 -16.42 15.77 -5.55
C GLY A 81 -15.27 16.31 -4.70
N THR A 82 -15.58 17.20 -3.77
CA THR A 82 -14.60 17.75 -2.82
C THR A 82 -14.52 16.87 -1.58
N TRP A 83 -13.33 16.43 -1.21
CA TRP A 83 -13.11 15.72 0.05
C TRP A 83 -13.01 16.73 1.20
N GLU A 84 -14.01 16.77 2.08
CA GLU A 84 -14.11 17.73 3.19
C GLU A 84 -12.86 17.80 4.08
N ALA A 85 -12.21 16.67 4.35
CA ALA A 85 -11.05 16.63 5.26
C ALA A 85 -9.82 17.38 4.73
N SER A 86 -9.65 17.43 3.40
CA SER A 86 -8.54 18.14 2.76
C SER A 86 -8.95 19.41 2.01
N GLY A 87 -10.23 19.54 1.66
CA GLY A 87 -10.76 20.63 0.82
C GLY A 87 -10.49 20.47 -0.68
N GLU A 88 -9.96 19.32 -1.11
CA GLU A 88 -9.48 19.08 -2.47
C GLU A 88 -10.55 18.45 -3.36
N LYS A 89 -10.57 18.76 -4.66
CA LYS A 89 -11.41 18.05 -5.63
C LYS A 89 -10.72 16.74 -6.00
N VAL A 90 -11.44 15.63 -5.88
CA VAL A 90 -10.86 14.30 -6.06
C VAL A 90 -11.61 13.48 -7.10
N SER A 91 -10.85 12.69 -7.85
CA SER A 91 -11.33 11.64 -8.74
C SER A 91 -10.66 10.32 -8.37
N LEU A 92 -11.38 9.21 -8.52
CA LEU A 92 -10.89 7.87 -8.22
C LEU A 92 -10.62 7.10 -9.51
N GLY A 93 -9.51 6.38 -9.54
CA GLY A 93 -9.25 5.38 -10.59
C GLY A 93 -9.12 4.00 -9.97
N ASP A 94 -9.76 3.01 -10.59
CA ASP A 94 -9.74 1.60 -10.18
C ASP A 94 -9.11 0.74 -11.30
N PHE A 95 -8.04 0.03 -10.95
CA PHE A 95 -7.33 -0.90 -11.83
C PHE A 95 -7.26 -2.31 -11.22
N SER A 96 -8.20 -2.65 -10.34
CA SER A 96 -8.28 -3.93 -9.64
C SER A 96 -8.31 -5.14 -10.58
N GLN A 97 -8.87 -4.98 -11.78
CA GLN A 97 -8.91 -6.02 -12.81
C GLN A 97 -7.52 -6.37 -13.36
N PHE A 98 -6.55 -5.46 -13.27
CA PHE A 98 -5.18 -5.73 -13.67
C PHE A 98 -4.43 -6.53 -12.60
N LYS A 99 -3.84 -7.66 -12.98
CA LYS A 99 -3.24 -8.63 -12.05
C LYS A 99 -1.79 -9.00 -12.39
N THR A 100 -1.27 -8.54 -13.52
CA THR A 100 0.05 -8.92 -13.99
C THR A 100 1.10 -8.33 -13.05
N PRO A 101 2.01 -9.14 -12.48
CA PRO A 101 3.06 -8.60 -11.63
C PRO A 101 4.05 -7.73 -12.40
N GLY A 102 4.55 -6.68 -11.74
CA GLY A 102 5.52 -5.75 -12.32
C GLY A 102 5.56 -4.41 -11.59
N THR A 103 6.40 -3.51 -12.09
CA THR A 103 6.51 -2.13 -11.62
C THR A 103 5.78 -1.20 -12.58
N TYR A 104 4.89 -0.37 -12.04
CA TYR A 104 4.00 0.45 -12.83
C TYR A 104 3.89 1.86 -12.27
N MET A 105 3.37 2.76 -13.10
CA MET A 105 2.95 4.12 -12.75
C MET A 105 1.55 4.38 -13.29
N ILE A 106 0.80 5.24 -12.62
CA ILE A 106 -0.43 5.82 -13.15
C ILE A 106 -0.05 7.03 -13.99
N PHE A 107 -0.52 7.06 -15.23
CA PHE A 107 -0.39 8.19 -16.14
C PHE A 107 -1.78 8.74 -16.46
N ILE A 108 -1.97 10.05 -16.26
CA ILE A 108 -3.23 10.73 -16.59
C ILE A 108 -2.99 11.82 -17.65
N ALA A 109 -1.90 12.57 -17.49
CA ALA A 109 -1.49 13.64 -18.39
C ALA A 109 0.04 13.77 -18.39
N PRO A 110 0.65 14.47 -19.37
CA PRO A 110 2.11 14.64 -19.45
C PRO A 110 2.76 15.22 -18.18
N ASP A 111 2.04 16.02 -17.41
CA ASP A 111 2.47 16.63 -16.13
C ASP A 111 1.92 15.90 -14.89
N MET A 112 1.18 14.81 -15.09
CA MET A 112 0.50 14.09 -14.01
C MET A 112 0.73 12.58 -14.13
N ILE A 113 1.88 12.16 -13.62
CA ILE A 113 2.31 10.76 -13.51
C ILE A 113 2.67 10.43 -12.05
N SER A 114 2.24 9.28 -11.54
CA SER A 114 2.52 8.85 -10.18
C SER A 114 3.97 8.40 -9.99
N TYR A 115 4.43 8.36 -8.74
CA TYR A 115 5.59 7.55 -8.37
C TYR A 115 5.39 6.07 -8.76
N PRO A 116 6.48 5.34 -9.03
CA PRO A 116 6.38 3.91 -9.31
C PRO A 116 5.89 3.13 -8.09
N PHE A 117 5.17 2.04 -8.35
CA PHE A 117 4.73 1.08 -7.35
C PHE A 117 4.73 -0.34 -7.92
N GLU A 118 4.74 -1.34 -7.04
CA GLU A 118 4.76 -2.74 -7.44
C GLU A 118 3.37 -3.37 -7.44
N ILE A 119 3.12 -4.28 -8.37
CA ILE A 119 2.05 -5.27 -8.26
C ILE A 119 2.75 -6.61 -8.12
N MET A 120 2.68 -7.23 -6.94
CA MET A 120 3.32 -8.51 -6.70
C MET A 120 2.80 -9.22 -5.47
N ASP A 121 3.03 -10.53 -5.40
CA ASP A 121 2.79 -11.27 -4.18
C ASP A 121 3.70 -10.78 -3.06
N LYS A 122 3.16 -10.73 -1.83
CA LYS A 122 3.88 -10.34 -0.61
C LYS A 122 4.44 -8.91 -0.63
N VAL A 123 3.83 -8.00 -1.40
CA VAL A 123 4.24 -6.59 -1.50
C VAL A 123 4.33 -5.86 -0.15
N HIS A 124 3.56 -6.28 0.88
CA HIS A 124 3.63 -5.67 2.23
C HIS A 124 4.47 -6.45 3.23
N LEU A 125 5.17 -7.52 2.82
CA LEU A 125 5.94 -8.37 3.73
C LEU A 125 7.06 -7.59 4.44
N GLU A 126 7.81 -6.77 3.70
CA GLU A 126 8.88 -5.98 4.31
C GLU A 126 8.33 -4.91 5.26
N ALA A 127 7.20 -4.28 4.93
CA ALA A 127 6.53 -3.34 5.82
C ALA A 127 6.03 -4.03 7.10
N LEU A 128 5.52 -5.26 7.02
CA LEU A 128 5.14 -6.08 8.17
C LEU A 128 6.37 -6.41 9.03
N ASN A 129 7.46 -6.87 8.41
CA ASN A 129 8.71 -7.17 9.11
C ASN A 129 9.26 -5.93 9.82
N ALA A 130 9.27 -4.77 9.17
CA ALA A 130 9.69 -3.51 9.76
C ALA A 130 8.79 -3.08 10.92
N SER A 131 7.47 -3.22 10.76
CA SER A 131 6.48 -2.90 11.81
C SER A 131 6.69 -3.75 13.06
N ILE A 132 6.92 -5.05 12.90
CA ILE A 132 7.22 -5.95 14.02
C ILE A 132 8.59 -5.64 14.62
N LYS A 133 9.60 -5.33 13.78
CA LYS A 133 10.94 -4.98 14.23
C LYS A 133 10.96 -3.68 15.05
N SER A 134 9.98 -2.79 14.89
CA SER A 134 9.86 -1.59 15.73
C SER A 134 9.77 -1.94 17.23
N PHE A 135 9.06 -3.02 17.60
CA PHE A 135 9.00 -3.51 18.98
C PHE A 135 10.35 -4.00 19.51
N TYR A 136 11.25 -4.48 18.64
CA TYR A 136 12.61 -4.81 19.06
C TYR A 136 13.36 -3.54 19.49
N PHE A 137 13.25 -2.47 18.71
CA PHE A 137 13.90 -1.19 19.02
C PHE A 137 13.34 -0.51 20.28
N GLN A 138 12.05 -0.72 20.56
CA GLN A 138 11.40 -0.19 21.75
C GLN A 138 11.68 -0.98 23.04
N ARG A 139 12.40 -2.11 23.01
CA ARG A 139 12.58 -2.92 24.24
C ARG A 139 13.31 -2.14 25.35
N ALA A 140 12.71 -2.07 26.53
CA ALA A 140 13.32 -1.51 27.72
C ALA A 140 14.17 -2.56 28.46
N SER A 141 15.07 -2.10 29.34
CA SER A 141 15.91 -2.93 30.22
C SER A 141 16.83 -3.94 29.52
N MET A 142 17.08 -3.76 28.23
CA MET A 142 17.98 -4.61 27.47
C MET A 142 18.70 -3.85 26.34
N PRO A 143 19.89 -4.32 25.91
CA PRO A 143 20.59 -3.72 24.79
C PRO A 143 19.85 -3.98 23.48
N ILE A 144 20.01 -3.05 22.54
CA ILE A 144 19.76 -3.27 21.13
C ILE A 144 21.09 -3.68 20.52
N GLU A 145 21.23 -4.96 20.21
CA GLU A 145 22.46 -5.57 19.72
C GLU A 145 22.69 -5.22 18.26
N GLU A 146 23.96 -4.98 17.89
CA GLU A 146 24.36 -4.63 16.51
C GLU A 146 23.80 -5.59 15.46
N GLN A 147 23.82 -6.90 15.73
CA GLN A 147 23.35 -7.92 14.80
C GLN A 147 21.87 -7.76 14.40
N TYR A 148 21.05 -7.14 15.25
CA TYR A 148 19.63 -6.92 14.99
C TYR A 148 19.30 -5.45 14.73
N GLY A 149 20.02 -4.53 15.37
CA GLY A 149 19.77 -3.09 15.31
C GLY A 149 20.66 -2.28 14.36
N GLY A 150 21.79 -2.84 13.91
CA GLY A 150 22.73 -2.16 13.03
C GLY A 150 23.18 -0.81 13.59
N VAL A 151 23.02 0.24 12.79
CA VAL A 151 23.36 1.62 13.19
C VAL A 151 22.54 2.16 14.36
N TYR A 152 21.41 1.51 14.69
CA TYR A 152 20.54 1.88 15.80
C TYR A 152 20.84 1.09 17.09
N GLN A 153 21.99 0.41 17.15
CA GLN A 153 22.43 -0.27 18.37
C GLN A 153 22.53 0.69 19.57
N ARG A 154 22.23 0.18 20.76
CA ARG A 154 22.39 0.92 22.01
C ARG A 154 22.57 -0.02 23.20
N ALA A 155 23.18 0.49 24.26
CA ALA A 155 23.24 -0.19 25.55
C ALA A 155 21.84 -0.35 26.16
N SER A 156 21.75 -1.17 27.20
CA SER A 156 20.54 -1.33 28.00
C SER A 156 20.17 0.00 28.69
N GLY A 157 18.94 0.47 28.49
CA GLY A 157 18.35 1.60 29.22
C GLY A 157 17.38 1.10 30.28
N HIS A 158 17.20 1.85 31.37
CA HIS A 158 16.21 1.58 32.43
C HIS A 158 16.19 0.11 32.90
N PRO A 159 17.18 -0.35 33.70
CA PRO A 159 17.18 -1.72 34.23
C PRO A 159 15.96 -2.06 35.08
N ASP A 160 15.34 -1.06 35.70
CA ASP A 160 14.10 -1.16 36.48
C ASP A 160 14.11 -2.25 37.54
N ASP A 161 15.28 -2.47 38.15
CA ASP A 161 15.46 -3.39 39.26
C ASP A 161 14.99 -2.81 40.61
N LYS A 162 14.88 -1.48 40.70
CA LYS A 162 14.59 -0.72 41.92
C LYS A 162 13.67 0.48 41.69
N CYS A 163 12.52 0.27 41.06
CA CYS A 163 11.55 1.33 40.81
C CYS A 163 10.85 1.74 42.10
N THR A 164 11.07 2.97 42.57
CA THR A 164 10.45 3.49 43.79
C THR A 164 8.96 3.73 43.60
N PHE A 165 8.15 3.39 44.60
CA PHE A 165 6.74 3.74 44.58
C PHE A 165 6.55 5.26 44.61
N HIS A 166 5.78 5.79 43.67
CA HIS A 166 5.38 7.19 43.69
C HIS A 166 4.44 7.43 44.90
N PRO A 167 4.52 8.56 45.61
CA PRO A 167 3.66 8.82 46.78
C PRO A 167 2.15 8.68 46.51
N ALA A 168 1.72 9.00 45.28
CA ALA A 168 0.32 8.87 44.86
C ALA A 168 -0.21 7.42 44.85
N THR A 169 0.67 6.41 44.90
CA THR A 169 0.27 4.99 44.99
C THR A 169 -0.26 4.61 46.37
N GLY A 170 0.01 5.41 47.41
CA GLY A 170 -0.38 5.11 48.80
C GLY A 170 0.41 3.98 49.47
N GLN A 171 1.42 3.42 48.80
CA GLN A 171 2.20 2.27 49.30
C GLN A 171 3.25 2.65 50.37
N GLY A 172 3.56 3.94 50.53
CA GLY A 172 4.64 4.42 51.40
C GLY A 172 6.03 4.25 50.77
N GLU A 173 7.08 4.21 51.61
CA GLU A 173 8.44 3.94 51.14
C GLU A 173 8.58 2.49 50.68
N GLY A 174 9.10 2.27 49.48
CA GLY A 174 9.30 0.94 48.92
C GLY A 174 9.72 0.98 47.46
N MET A 175 10.10 -0.18 46.94
CA MET A 175 10.52 -0.36 45.55
C MET A 175 9.96 -1.67 44.98
N LEU A 176 9.79 -1.70 43.66
CA LEU A 176 9.45 -2.88 42.88
C LEU A 176 10.47 -3.09 41.77
N SER A 177 10.80 -4.35 41.49
CA SER A 177 11.52 -4.71 40.26
C SER A 177 10.52 -4.94 39.13
N SER A 178 10.68 -4.20 38.04
CA SER A 178 9.82 -4.26 36.86
C SER A 178 10.61 -4.14 35.53
N PRO A 179 11.66 -4.95 35.31
CA PRO A 179 12.45 -4.91 34.07
C PRO A 179 11.64 -5.38 32.85
N GLY A 180 12.05 -4.89 31.68
CA GLY A 180 11.58 -5.34 30.37
C GLY A 180 10.42 -4.51 29.83
N GLY A 181 9.63 -5.11 28.94
CA GLY A 181 8.57 -4.39 28.23
C GLY A 181 9.10 -3.53 27.09
N TRP A 182 8.32 -2.51 26.72
CA TRP A 182 8.61 -1.59 25.64
C TRP A 182 8.42 -0.15 26.08
N TYR A 183 9.30 0.73 25.65
CA TYR A 183 9.04 2.16 25.64
C TYR A 183 7.80 2.44 24.80
N ASP A 184 6.86 3.19 25.37
CA ASP A 184 5.53 3.37 24.80
C ASP A 184 5.59 4.15 23.48
N ALA A 185 6.39 5.21 23.44
CA ALA A 185 6.55 6.07 22.28
C ALA A 185 7.97 6.65 22.16
N GLY A 186 8.09 7.98 22.05
CA GLY A 186 9.37 8.69 21.98
C GLY A 186 10.00 8.98 23.35
N ASP A 187 9.26 8.70 24.43
CA ASP A 187 9.64 8.83 25.84
C ASP A 187 10.00 7.49 26.48
N TYR A 188 10.41 7.55 27.76
CA TYR A 188 10.89 6.43 28.57
C TYR A 188 10.30 6.45 29.98
#